data_AF-A0A081ACH0-F1
#
_entry.id   AF-A0A081ACH0-F1
#
_cell.length_a   1.000
_cell.length_b   1.000
_cell.length_c   1.000
_cell.angle_alpha   90.00
_cell.angle_beta   90.00
_cell.angle_gamma   90.00
#
_symmetry.space_group_name_H-M   'P 1'
#
loop_
_entity.id
_entity.type
_entity.pdbx_description
1 polymer ?
#
loop_
_entity_poly.entity_id
_entity_poly.type
_entity_poly.pdbx_seq_one_letter_code
_entity_poly.pdbx_strand_id
1 'polypeptide(L)'
;MYELSTPTLPLRLPAAASPAARQLAFVDLKSQTIFSWIDWVVSCNRPLSFLENHTVAKYAAVPFLSTETLEKYMILLTMTLEDIIAEVLPKRFGIIWDGWTFRSEHYIAVFAVFAHDDKMEKILLAMAP
;
A
#
# COMPACT_ATOMS: atom_id res chain seq x y z
N MET A 1 -52.10 0.69 28.20
CA MET A 1 -52.67 -0.63 27.89
C MET A 1 -53.08 -0.62 26.43
N TYR A 2 -52.26 -1.22 25.55
CA TYR A 2 -52.56 -1.95 24.31
C TYR A 2 -51.20 -2.18 23.63
N GLU A 3 -50.81 -3.44 23.53
CA GLU A 3 -49.45 -3.89 23.20
C GLU A 3 -49.05 -3.63 21.75
N LEU A 4 -47.77 -3.28 21.54
CA LEU A 4 -47.11 -3.23 20.25
C LEU A 4 -46.76 -4.65 19.81
N SER A 5 -47.43 -5.15 18.78
CA SER A 5 -47.05 -6.38 18.08
C SER A 5 -45.74 -6.15 17.33
N THR A 6 -44.70 -6.91 17.69
CA THR A 6 -43.43 -6.99 16.96
C THR A 6 -43.55 -7.99 15.80
N PRO A 7 -43.13 -7.64 14.57
CA PRO A 7 -42.89 -8.65 13.54
C PRO A 7 -41.42 -9.12 13.62
N THR A 8 -41.25 -10.41 13.86
CA THR A 8 -39.97 -11.12 13.86
C THR A 8 -39.37 -11.12 12.45
N LEU A 9 -38.24 -10.46 12.24
CA LEU A 9 -37.43 -10.62 11.02
C LEU A 9 -36.74 -12.00 11.04
N PRO A 10 -36.71 -12.75 9.92
CA PRO A 10 -36.02 -14.03 9.88
C PRO A 10 -34.50 -13.80 9.97
N LEU A 11 -33.85 -14.62 10.78
CA LEU A 11 -32.40 -14.69 10.94
C LEU A 11 -31.72 -14.81 9.57
N ARG A 12 -31.08 -13.73 9.13
CA ARG A 12 -30.20 -13.73 7.97
C ARG A 12 -28.96 -14.54 8.33
N LEU A 13 -28.85 -15.75 7.77
CA LEU A 13 -27.61 -16.54 7.78
C LEU A 13 -26.43 -15.64 7.39
N PRO A 14 -25.25 -15.76 8.05
CA PRO A 14 -24.10 -14.98 7.68
C PRO A 14 -23.73 -15.31 6.23
N ALA A 15 -23.72 -14.27 5.39
CA ALA A 15 -23.21 -14.37 4.04
C ALA A 15 -21.79 -14.93 4.10
N ALA A 16 -21.51 -15.99 3.35
CA ALA A 16 -20.17 -16.53 3.21
C ALA A 16 -19.21 -15.39 2.89
N ALA A 17 -18.26 -15.13 3.79
CA ALA A 17 -17.30 -14.05 3.65
C ALA A 17 -16.59 -14.15 2.29
N SER A 18 -16.50 -13.00 1.59
CA SER A 18 -15.75 -12.87 0.33
C SER A 18 -14.33 -13.45 0.47
N PRO A 19 -13.72 -14.02 -0.58
CA PRO A 19 -12.35 -14.53 -0.54
C PRO A 19 -11.34 -13.53 0.06
N ALA A 20 -11.51 -12.23 -0.22
CA ALA A 20 -10.71 -11.16 0.37
C ALA A 20 -10.92 -11.04 1.89
N ALA A 21 -12.18 -11.11 2.36
CA ALA A 21 -12.52 -11.12 3.78
C ALA A 21 -12.02 -12.39 4.50
N ARG A 22 -11.91 -13.50 3.77
CA ARG A 22 -11.36 -14.77 4.27
C ARG A 22 -9.84 -14.74 4.39
N GLN A 23 -9.13 -14.08 3.48
CA GLN A 23 -7.69 -13.82 3.57
C GLN A 23 -7.35 -12.87 4.73
N LEU A 24 -8.13 -11.80 4.91
CA LEU A 24 -7.99 -10.86 6.03
C LEU A 24 -8.17 -11.52 7.40
N ALA A 25 -8.92 -12.64 7.49
CA ALA A 25 -9.10 -13.38 8.74
C ALA A 25 -7.85 -14.18 9.18
N PHE A 26 -6.88 -14.41 8.28
CA PHE A 26 -5.64 -15.15 8.57
C PHE A 26 -4.46 -14.23 8.90
N VAL A 27 -4.48 -12.98 8.41
CA VAL A 27 -3.40 -12.01 8.61
C VAL A 27 -3.53 -11.40 10.01
N ASP A 28 -2.42 -11.28 10.75
CA ASP A 28 -2.45 -10.68 12.08
C ASP A 28 -2.75 -9.16 12.02
N LEU A 29 -3.32 -8.64 13.12
CA LEU A 29 -3.76 -7.24 13.19
C LEU A 29 -2.62 -6.24 12.93
N LYS A 30 -1.38 -6.55 13.35
CA LYS A 30 -0.23 -5.67 13.15
C LYS A 30 0.10 -5.57 11.66
N SER A 31 0.15 -6.69 10.95
CA SER A 31 0.37 -6.71 9.49
C SER A 31 -0.73 -5.97 8.74
N GLN A 32 -2.00 -6.14 9.11
CA GLN A 32 -3.11 -5.38 8.53
C GLN A 32 -2.99 -3.87 8.77
N THR A 33 -2.58 -3.48 9.98
CA THR A 33 -2.38 -2.07 10.36
C THR A 33 -1.29 -1.42 9.51
N ILE A 34 -0.13 -2.09 9.40
CA ILE A 34 1.00 -1.59 8.61
C ILE A 34 0.60 -1.45 7.14
N PHE A 35 0.00 -2.50 6.55
CA PHE A 35 -0.45 -2.46 5.16
C PHE A 35 -1.42 -1.30 4.92
N SER A 36 -2.41 -1.12 5.79
CA SER A 36 -3.41 -0.06 5.65
C SER A 36 -2.78 1.33 5.68
N TRP A 37 -1.79 1.56 6.55
CA TRP A 37 -1.08 2.83 6.60
C TRP A 37 -0.20 3.07 5.38
N ILE A 38 0.55 2.05 4.92
CA ILE A 38 1.38 2.14 3.72
C ILE A 38 0.50 2.44 2.50
N ASP A 39 -0.57 1.68 2.30
CA ASP A 39 -1.51 1.88 1.20
C ASP A 39 -2.09 3.30 1.21
N TRP A 40 -2.52 3.78 2.37
CA TRP A 40 -3.09 5.13 2.47
C TRP A 40 -2.05 6.21 2.15
N VAL A 41 -0.86 6.12 2.73
CA VAL A 41 0.21 7.11 2.54
C VAL A 41 0.64 7.18 1.09
N VAL A 42 0.86 6.03 0.44
CA VAL A 42 1.30 5.94 -0.96
C VAL A 42 0.18 6.37 -1.91
N SER A 43 -1.02 5.79 -1.78
CA SER A 43 -2.14 6.05 -2.69
C SER A 43 -2.63 7.50 -2.63
N CYS A 44 -2.53 8.15 -1.47
CA CYS A 44 -2.93 9.55 -1.31
C CYS A 44 -1.76 10.53 -1.37
N ASN A 45 -0.51 10.09 -1.60
CA ASN A 45 0.69 10.94 -1.57
C ASN A 45 0.73 11.84 -0.32
N ARG A 46 0.67 11.24 0.86
CA ARG A 46 0.72 11.94 2.15
C ARG A 46 2.13 11.90 2.75
N PRO A 47 2.52 12.90 3.56
CA PRO A 47 3.79 12.82 4.28
C PRO A 47 3.76 11.65 5.29
N LEU A 48 4.92 11.06 5.61
CA LEU A 48 4.99 9.96 6.58
C LEU A 48 4.50 10.38 7.98
N SER A 49 4.65 11.66 8.35
CA SER A 49 4.10 12.22 9.59
C SER A 49 2.57 12.32 9.64
N PHE A 50 1.86 11.96 8.56
CA PHE A 50 0.41 12.08 8.45
C PHE A 50 -0.35 11.26 9.51
N LEU A 51 0.13 10.04 9.80
CA LEU A 51 -0.48 9.15 10.80
C LEU A 51 -0.41 9.70 12.24
N GLU A 52 0.56 10.56 12.54
CA GLU A 52 0.70 11.18 13.86
C GLU A 52 -0.17 12.42 14.04
N ASN A 53 -0.87 12.87 12.99
CA ASN A 53 -1.84 13.95 13.11
C ASN A 53 -3.00 13.54 14.01
N HIS A 54 -3.24 14.28 15.10
CA HIS A 54 -4.30 13.98 16.07
C HIS A 54 -5.71 13.83 15.46
N THR A 55 -6.03 14.60 14.42
CA THR A 55 -7.32 14.51 13.74
C THR A 55 -7.42 13.21 12.94
N VAL A 56 -6.34 12.86 12.24
CA VAL A 56 -6.25 11.59 11.49
C VAL A 56 -6.33 10.41 12.45
N ALA A 57 -5.52 10.38 13.50
CA ALA A 57 -5.54 9.32 14.51
C ALA A 57 -6.91 9.16 15.19
N LYS A 58 -7.65 10.27 15.39
CA LYS A 58 -8.99 10.26 15.97
C LYS A 58 -10.05 9.62 15.06
N TYR A 59 -9.96 9.87 13.76
CA TYR A 59 -10.99 9.45 12.79
C TYR A 59 -10.59 8.27 11.92
N ALA A 60 -9.32 7.87 11.93
CA ALA A 60 -8.85 6.68 11.24
C ALA A 60 -9.46 5.43 11.88
N ALA A 61 -10.05 4.57 11.05
CA ALA A 61 -10.52 3.25 11.47
C ALA A 61 -9.38 2.22 11.53
N VAL A 62 -8.14 2.67 11.70
CA VAL A 62 -6.90 1.86 11.69
C VAL A 62 -6.15 2.14 13.00
N PRO A 63 -5.60 1.11 13.69
CA PRO A 63 -4.83 1.32 14.90
C PRO A 63 -3.67 2.29 14.70
N PHE A 64 -3.31 3.03 15.76
CA PHE A 64 -2.19 3.96 15.73
C PHE A 64 -0.88 3.23 15.39
N LEU A 65 -0.06 3.91 14.58
CA LEU A 65 1.30 3.51 14.21
C LEU A 65 2.19 4.76 14.40
N SER A 66 3.47 4.62 14.75
CA SER A 66 4.39 5.76 14.77
C SER A 66 5.04 5.96 13.40
N THR A 67 5.50 7.19 13.12
CA THR A 67 6.23 7.50 11.88
C THR A 67 7.48 6.61 11.75
N GLU A 68 8.24 6.43 12.84
CA GLU A 68 9.42 5.56 12.89
C GLU A 68 9.09 4.11 12.52
N THR A 69 7.95 3.59 13.00
CA THR A 69 7.54 2.23 12.66
C THR A 69 7.14 2.12 11.20
N LEU A 70 6.41 3.10 10.66
CA LEU A 70 6.06 3.12 9.24
C LEU A 70 7.32 3.17 8.37
N GLU A 71 8.27 4.06 8.68
CA GLU A 71 9.54 4.18 7.97
C GLU A 71 10.31 2.86 7.94
N LYS A 72 10.42 2.18 9.08
CA LYS A 72 11.04 0.85 9.15
C LYS A 72 10.39 -0.14 8.20
N TYR A 73 9.06 -0.20 8.15
CA TYR A 73 8.35 -1.13 7.26
C TYR A 73 8.41 -0.72 5.80
N MET A 74 8.46 0.58 5.49
CA MET A 74 8.71 1.06 4.13
C MET A 74 10.09 0.63 3.63
N ILE A 75 11.13 0.70 4.47
CA ILE A 75 12.47 0.21 4.12
C ILE A 75 12.44 -1.30 3.86
N LEU A 76 11.82 -2.08 4.76
CA LEU A 76 11.70 -3.53 4.58
C LEU A 76 10.90 -3.89 3.32
N LEU A 77 9.86 -3.12 3.00
CA LEU A 77 9.09 -3.28 1.77
C LEU A 77 9.96 -2.99 0.55
N THR A 78 10.74 -1.90 0.56
CA THR A 78 11.68 -1.60 -0.53
C THR A 78 12.68 -2.72 -0.74
N MET A 79 13.31 -3.24 0.31
CA MET A 79 14.25 -4.38 0.20
C MET A 79 13.56 -5.61 -0.41
N THR A 80 12.33 -5.91 0.01
CA THR A 80 11.55 -7.03 -0.54
C THR A 80 11.23 -6.81 -2.02
N LEU A 81 10.91 -5.57 -2.41
CA LEU A 81 10.64 -5.22 -3.81
C LEU A 81 11.91 -5.29 -4.66
N GLU A 82 13.06 -4.90 -4.13
CA GLU A 82 14.36 -5.04 -4.81
C GLU A 82 14.66 -6.51 -5.16
N ASP A 83 14.43 -7.42 -4.21
CA ASP A 83 14.58 -8.86 -4.45
C ASP A 83 13.62 -9.36 -5.54
N ILE A 84 12.33 -8.97 -5.48
CA ILE A 84 11.33 -9.33 -6.50
C ILE A 84 11.71 -8.76 -7.87
N ILE A 85 12.17 -7.51 -7.92
CA ILE A 85 12.62 -6.89 -9.18
C ILE A 85 13.83 -7.64 -9.73
N ALA A 86 14.79 -8.02 -8.89
CA ALA A 86 15.96 -8.80 -9.31
C ALA A 86 15.58 -10.16 -9.92
N GLU A 87 14.53 -10.82 -9.39
CA GLU A 87 14.00 -12.07 -9.96
C GLU A 87 13.28 -11.87 -11.30
N VAL A 88 12.59 -10.74 -11.48
CA VAL A 88 11.83 -10.43 -12.69
C VAL A 88 12.73 -9.89 -13.82
N LEU A 89 13.84 -9.22 -13.49
CA LEU A 89 14.71 -8.62 -14.49
C LEU A 89 15.42 -9.68 -15.34
N PRO A 90 15.34 -9.60 -16.68
CA PRO A 90 16.08 -10.50 -17.55
C PRO A 90 17.59 -10.21 -17.48
N LYS A 91 18.42 -11.16 -17.95
CA LYS A 91 19.89 -10.96 -18.04
C LYS A 91 20.31 -9.74 -18.87
N ARG A 92 19.44 -9.26 -19.78
CA ARG A 92 19.67 -8.09 -20.62
C ARG A 92 18.41 -7.25 -20.65
N PHE A 93 18.52 -6.00 -20.23
CA PHE A 93 17.48 -4.99 -20.27
C PHE A 93 18.11 -3.64 -20.64
N GLY A 94 17.30 -2.73 -21.15
CA GLY A 94 17.70 -1.34 -21.39
C GLY A 94 17.57 -0.51 -20.11
N ILE A 95 18.38 0.54 -20.01
CA ILE A 95 18.26 1.58 -18.98
C ILE A 95 17.70 2.84 -19.62
N ILE A 96 16.69 3.45 -18.99
CA ILE A 96 16.18 4.77 -19.36
C ILE A 96 16.37 5.72 -18.18
N TRP A 97 16.92 6.90 -18.47
CA TRP A 97 16.91 8.03 -17.55
C TRP A 97 15.77 8.98 -17.90
N ASP A 98 14.99 9.36 -16.90
CA ASP A 98 13.95 10.39 -17.00
C ASP A 98 14.28 11.50 -16.01
N GLY A 99 14.21 12.75 -16.46
CA GLY A 99 14.64 13.91 -15.70
C GLY A 99 13.51 14.90 -15.52
N TRP A 100 13.32 15.40 -14.31
CA TRP A 100 12.33 16.43 -14.01
C TRP A 100 12.93 17.52 -13.15
N THR A 101 12.64 18.79 -13.45
CA THR A 101 13.02 19.90 -12.58
C THR A 101 11.77 20.50 -11.96
N PHE A 102 11.74 20.57 -10.63
CA PHE A 102 10.70 21.29 -9.90
C PHE A 102 11.36 22.38 -9.06
N ARG A 103 11.08 23.64 -9.40
CA ARG A 103 11.74 24.82 -8.82
C ARG A 103 13.26 24.72 -9.00
N SER A 104 14.02 24.58 -7.91
CA SER A 104 15.48 24.52 -7.89
C SER A 104 16.03 23.10 -7.73
N GLU A 105 15.17 22.09 -7.70
CA GLU A 105 15.55 20.70 -7.44
C GLU A 105 15.42 19.86 -8.72
N HIS A 106 16.42 19.01 -8.98
CA HIS A 106 16.65 18.34 -10.26
C HIS A 106 16.56 16.83 -10.11
N TYR A 107 15.37 16.30 -10.28
CA TYR A 107 15.12 14.88 -10.12
C TYR A 107 15.59 14.07 -11.32
N ILE A 108 16.19 12.92 -11.05
CA ILE A 108 16.47 11.88 -12.03
C ILE A 108 15.86 10.56 -11.57
N ALA A 109 15.16 9.90 -12.48
CA ALA A 109 14.64 8.55 -12.32
C ALA A 109 15.35 7.60 -13.29
N VAL A 110 15.74 6.44 -12.79
CA VAL A 110 16.39 5.36 -13.55
C VAL A 110 15.40 4.21 -13.69
N PHE A 111 15.12 3.78 -14.91
CA PHE A 111 14.21 2.67 -15.19
C PHE A 111 14.94 1.54 -15.90
N ALA A 112 14.60 0.30 -15.54
CA ALA A 112 14.82 -0.87 -16.38
C ALA A 112 13.69 -1.02 -17.39
N VAL A 113 14.03 -1.32 -18.64
CA VAL A 113 13.05 -1.54 -19.71
C VAL A 113 13.39 -2.81 -20.48
N PHE A 114 12.42 -3.70 -20.62
CA PHE A 114 12.60 -4.99 -21.30
C PHE A 114 11.30 -5.50 -21.90
N ALA A 115 11.40 -6.43 -22.84
CA ALA A 115 10.23 -7.09 -23.42
C ALA A 115 9.83 -8.31 -22.56
N HIS A 116 8.54 -8.44 -22.26
CA HIS A 116 7.93 -9.57 -21.58
C HIS A 116 6.52 -9.78 -22.14
N ASP A 117 6.16 -11.01 -22.55
CA ASP A 117 4.85 -11.35 -23.12
C ASP A 117 4.35 -10.38 -24.22
N ASP A 118 5.23 -10.09 -25.20
CA ASP A 118 5.00 -9.16 -26.30
C ASP A 118 4.69 -7.70 -25.90
N LYS A 119 4.94 -7.34 -24.63
CA LYS A 119 4.81 -5.99 -24.09
C LYS A 119 6.15 -5.46 -23.60
N MET A 120 6.30 -4.14 -23.64
CA MET A 120 7.43 -3.47 -23.03
C MET A 120 7.11 -3.16 -21.57
N GLU A 121 7.86 -3.77 -20.67
CA GLU A 121 7.81 -3.49 -19.24
C GLU A 121 8.76 -2.35 -18.89
N LYS A 122 8.36 -1.50 -17.94
CA LYS A 122 9.16 -0.39 -17.41
C LYS A 122 9.10 -0.40 -15.88
N ILE A 123 10.23 -0.67 -15.24
CA ILE A 123 10.34 -0.76 -13.77
C ILE A 123 11.26 0.35 -13.27
N LEU A 124 10.82 1.12 -12.27
CA LEU A 124 11.64 2.13 -11.60
C LEU A 124 12.68 1.43 -10.71
N LEU A 125 13.97 1.71 -10.93
CA LEU A 125 15.08 1.16 -10.14
C LEU A 125 15.54 2.13 -9.06
N ALA A 126 15.58 3.42 -9.38
CA ALA A 126 16.05 4.46 -8.47
C ALA A 126 15.45 5.80 -8.85
N MET A 127 15.28 6.67 -7.87
CA MET A 127 15.03 8.09 -8.06
C MET A 127 15.87 8.90 -7.07
N ALA A 128 16.39 10.03 -7.51
CA ALA A 128 17.12 10.96 -6.66
C ALA A 128 16.76 12.40 -7.04
N PRO A 129 16.71 13.33 -6.07
CA PRO A 129 16.57 14.77 -6.32
C PRO A 129 17.85 15.44 -6.83
#